data_AF-A0A9R0VR40-F1
#
_entry.id   AF-A0A9R0VR40-F1
#
_cell.length_a   1.000
_cell.length_b   1.000
_cell.length_c   1.000
_cell.angle_alpha   90.00
_cell.angle_beta   90.00
_cell.angle_gamma   90.00
#
_symmetry.space_group_name_H-M   'P 1'
#
loop_
_entity.id
_entity.type
_entity.pdbx_description
1 polymer ?
#
loop_
_entity_poly.entity_id
_entity_poly.type
_entity_poly.pdbx_seq_one_letter_code
_entity_poly.pdbx_strand_id
1 'polypeptide(L)'
;MLDRPDRIPGARFSMPVHESNHIIDCRHGLVLFLSPWPPRRLLVWDPVAREQRRLVSPPEVDSEQMLIFNGAVLRPARGQGCSSSHFRVALVARDRSCTRVSVCLYSSETGIWSNIKSLQLKFLPLERASTLIGNSICWLLPVHPQNVILEFDLDKHTLAMTELPAPVEPYKKLWIVPAEDGGLGFIHLSQFHAKLWKRKPDSNGLDVWVLNRAIEFEELRPTCIGHPLALVGFAEASNAVLVQTDSGVFMVYLQSTGFKKLSNLSVFCLHYPFEYFYPAGTGTGDGHGGDEVLNNI
;
A
#
# COMPACT_ATOMS: atom_id res chain seq x y z
N MET A 1 2.93 13.97 14.73
CA MET A 1 4.24 13.81 15.41
C MET A 1 4.07 12.76 16.54
N LEU A 2 4.61 11.54 16.46
CA LEU A 2 4.43 10.46 17.48
C LEU A 2 5.20 10.72 18.79
N ASP A 3 4.81 10.32 19.98
CA ASP A 3 5.61 10.64 21.18
C ASP A 3 6.95 9.87 21.20
N ARG A 4 7.99 10.40 21.88
CA ARG A 4 9.24 9.64 22.09
C ARG A 4 8.90 8.43 23.00
N PRO A 5 9.42 7.22 22.74
CA PRO A 5 10.63 6.90 21.97
C PRO A 5 10.40 6.52 20.50
N ASP A 6 9.17 6.59 19.99
CA ASP A 6 8.81 5.91 18.73
C ASP A 6 9.19 6.63 17.42
N ARG A 7 10.16 7.56 17.47
CA ARG A 7 10.56 8.37 16.31
C ARG A 7 11.92 7.97 15.79
N ILE A 8 11.97 7.50 14.54
CA ILE A 8 13.24 7.45 13.81
C ILE A 8 13.67 8.90 13.52
N PRO A 9 14.92 9.30 13.81
CA PRO A 9 15.37 10.66 13.57
C PRO A 9 15.17 11.07 12.11
N GLY A 10 14.55 12.24 11.87
CA GLY A 10 14.27 12.77 10.54
C GLY A 10 15.50 12.86 9.62
N ALA A 11 16.70 13.03 10.20
CA ALA A 11 17.97 13.00 9.48
C ALA A 11 18.27 11.66 8.77
N ARG A 12 17.60 10.56 9.14
CA ARG A 12 17.66 9.29 8.37
C ARG A 12 16.83 9.33 7.09
N PHE A 13 15.85 10.24 7.02
CA PHE A 13 15.04 10.46 5.82
C PHE A 13 15.58 11.57 4.92
N SER A 14 16.74 12.15 5.24
CA SER A 14 17.39 13.19 4.43
C SER A 14 18.07 12.54 3.21
N MET A 15 17.27 12.21 2.19
CA MET A 15 17.76 11.82 0.88
C MET A 15 17.82 13.05 -0.03
N PRO A 16 18.88 13.22 -0.85
CA PRO A 16 18.81 14.12 -2.00
C PRO A 16 17.85 13.49 -3.02
N VAL A 17 16.55 13.74 -2.85
CA VAL A 17 15.54 13.35 -3.82
C VAL A 17 15.78 14.21 -5.06
N HIS A 18 15.99 13.59 -6.23
CA HIS A 18 15.85 14.34 -7.48
C HIS A 18 14.41 14.84 -7.54
N GLU A 19 14.22 16.15 -7.74
CA GLU A 19 12.95 16.90 -7.59
C GLU A 19 11.75 16.32 -8.37
N SER A 20 11.97 15.36 -9.28
CA SER A 20 10.95 14.71 -10.10
C SER A 20 10.46 13.34 -9.59
N ASN A 21 11.06 12.73 -8.57
CA ASN A 21 10.67 11.38 -8.14
C ASN A 21 9.48 11.43 -7.16
N HIS A 22 8.41 10.69 -7.43
CA HIS A 22 7.29 10.50 -6.49
C HIS A 22 7.34 9.10 -5.87
N ILE A 23 6.84 8.99 -4.64
CA ILE A 23 6.71 7.71 -3.93
C ILE A 23 5.49 6.99 -4.51
N ILE A 24 5.68 5.73 -4.89
CA ILE A 24 4.58 4.86 -5.34
C ILE A 24 4.23 3.78 -4.32
N ASP A 25 5.16 3.44 -3.42
CA ASP A 25 4.91 2.47 -2.35
C ASP A 25 5.95 2.59 -1.22
N CYS A 26 5.56 2.17 -0.02
CA CYS A 26 6.40 2.14 1.17
C CYS A 26 6.01 0.93 2.03
N ARG A 27 6.93 -0.02 2.21
CA ARG A 27 6.66 -1.27 2.95
C ARG A 27 7.93 -1.93 3.44
N HIS A 28 7.87 -2.57 4.60
CA HIS A 28 8.98 -3.34 5.21
C HIS A 28 10.28 -2.52 5.31
N GLY A 29 10.17 -1.22 5.64
CA GLY A 29 11.32 -0.32 5.74
C GLY A 29 11.92 0.16 4.41
N LEU A 30 11.27 -0.13 3.28
CA LEU A 30 11.71 0.27 1.95
C LEU A 30 10.76 1.29 1.36
N VAL A 31 11.31 2.23 0.60
CA VAL A 31 10.54 3.22 -0.17
C VAL A 31 10.83 3.02 -1.65
N LEU A 32 9.76 2.94 -2.45
CA LEU A 32 9.83 2.79 -3.89
C LEU A 32 9.47 4.13 -4.57
N PHE A 33 10.39 4.62 -5.40
CA PHE A 33 10.20 5.83 -6.18
C PHE A 33 10.11 5.54 -7.68
N LEU A 34 9.26 6.30 -8.35
CA LEU A 34 9.13 6.32 -9.79
C LEU A 34 9.31 7.76 -10.30
N SER A 35 10.18 7.95 -11.30
CA SER A 35 10.20 9.20 -12.07
C SER A 35 9.09 9.17 -13.12
N PRO A 36 8.18 10.16 -13.15
CA PRO A 36 7.09 10.23 -14.13
C PRO A 36 7.60 10.61 -15.52
N TRP A 37 8.77 11.25 -15.60
CA TRP A 37 9.36 11.75 -16.85
C TRP A 37 10.46 10.83 -17.38
N PRO A 38 10.55 10.64 -18.71
CA PRO A 38 11.66 9.93 -19.35
C PRO A 38 13.03 10.61 -19.14
N PRO A 39 14.12 9.85 -18.97
CA PRO A 39 14.12 8.39 -18.78
C PRO A 39 13.49 8.04 -17.43
N ARG A 40 12.50 7.13 -17.42
CA ARG A 40 11.85 6.71 -16.18
C ARG A 40 12.90 6.01 -15.32
N ARG A 41 12.97 6.39 -14.06
CA ARG A 41 13.92 5.84 -13.09
C ARG A 41 13.13 5.18 -11.98
N LEU A 42 13.41 3.90 -11.76
CA LEU A 42 12.90 3.14 -10.65
C LEU A 42 13.98 3.05 -9.58
N LEU A 43 13.66 3.47 -8.36
CA LEU A 43 14.61 3.53 -7.26
C LEU A 43 13.98 2.91 -6.02
N VAL A 44 14.66 1.91 -5.46
CA VAL A 44 14.39 1.41 -4.11
C VAL A 44 15.37 2.07 -3.15
N TRP A 45 14.85 2.63 -2.08
CA TRP A 45 15.64 3.25 -1.02
C TRP A 45 15.34 2.57 0.31
N ASP A 46 16.40 2.22 1.03
CA ASP A 46 16.35 1.82 2.43
C ASP A 46 16.82 3.02 3.29
N PRO A 47 15.92 3.75 3.97
CA PRO A 47 16.28 4.90 4.79
C PRO A 47 17.14 4.53 6.01
N VAL A 48 17.00 3.29 6.51
CA VAL A 48 17.70 2.83 7.72
C VAL A 48 19.14 2.45 7.39
N ALA A 49 19.33 1.62 6.35
CA ALA A 49 20.64 1.26 5.82
C ALA A 49 21.30 2.41 5.03
N ARG A 50 20.51 3.43 4.64
CA ARG A 50 20.92 4.54 3.75
C ARG A 50 21.41 4.06 2.39
N GLU A 51 20.87 2.94 1.92
CA GLU A 51 21.23 2.33 0.66
C GLU A 51 20.19 2.63 -0.41
N GLN A 52 20.67 2.80 -1.64
CA GLN A 52 19.84 3.04 -2.81
C GLN A 52 20.15 1.98 -3.86
N ARG A 53 19.11 1.39 -4.44
CA ARG A 53 19.23 0.52 -5.60
C ARG A 53 18.38 1.04 -6.75
N ARG A 54 19.07 1.42 -7.83
CA ARG A 54 18.43 1.75 -9.11
C ARG A 54 18.08 0.46 -9.83
N LEU A 55 16.88 0.41 -10.37
CA LEU A 55 16.38 -0.72 -11.12
C LEU A 55 16.15 -0.28 -12.57
N VAL A 56 16.50 -1.17 -13.49
CA VAL A 56 16.19 -1.03 -14.91
C VAL A 56 14.92 -1.83 -15.16
N SER A 57 13.86 -1.15 -15.60
CA SER A 57 12.60 -1.76 -16.01
C SER A 57 12.80 -2.62 -17.27
N PRO A 58 12.05 -3.73 -17.44
CA PRO A 58 12.01 -4.44 -18.72
C PRO A 58 11.54 -3.48 -19.83
N PRO A 59 12.19 -3.45 -21.00
CA PRO A 59 11.78 -2.60 -22.12
C PRO A 59 10.32 -2.82 -22.53
N GLU A 60 9.79 -4.02 -22.33
CA GLU A 60 8.41 -4.38 -22.67
C GLU A 60 7.37 -3.66 -21.80
N VAL A 61 7.72 -3.25 -20.57
CA VAL A 61 6.81 -2.50 -19.67
C VAL A 61 7.12 -1.01 -19.60
N ASP A 62 8.24 -0.59 -20.19
CA ASP A 62 8.69 0.80 -20.26
C ASP A 62 9.09 1.14 -21.71
N SER A 63 8.08 1.30 -22.55
CA SER A 63 8.23 1.60 -23.98
C SER A 63 7.27 2.69 -24.42
N GLU A 64 7.35 3.08 -25.69
CA GLU A 64 6.35 3.96 -26.28
C GLU A 64 4.92 3.43 -26.11
N GLN A 65 4.70 2.12 -26.10
CA GLN A 65 3.36 1.54 -26.01
C GLN A 65 2.91 1.22 -24.58
N MET A 66 3.85 1.09 -23.64
CA MET A 66 3.62 0.62 -22.28
C MET A 66 4.21 1.58 -21.25
N LEU A 67 3.41 1.95 -20.26
CA LEU A 67 3.78 2.94 -19.25
C LEU A 67 3.59 2.35 -17.85
N ILE A 68 4.66 2.34 -17.06
CA ILE A 68 4.60 2.08 -15.62
C ILE A 68 3.83 3.22 -14.95
N PHE A 69 2.80 2.87 -14.19
CA PHE A 69 2.02 3.85 -13.44
C PHE A 69 1.89 3.50 -11.95
N ASN A 70 2.23 2.28 -11.54
CA ASN A 70 2.18 1.89 -10.14
C ASN A 70 3.19 0.76 -9.86
N GLY A 71 3.35 0.40 -8.60
CA GLY A 71 4.20 -0.71 -8.18
C GLY A 71 4.10 -0.97 -6.70
N ALA A 72 4.91 -1.92 -6.24
CA ALA A 72 5.00 -2.29 -4.84
C ALA A 72 6.39 -2.85 -4.53
N VAL A 73 6.92 -2.54 -3.36
CA VAL A 73 8.17 -3.09 -2.82
C VAL A 73 7.86 -3.93 -1.59
N LEU A 74 8.64 -4.98 -1.37
CA LEU A 74 8.58 -5.72 -0.12
C LEU A 74 9.89 -6.47 0.14
N ARG A 75 10.15 -6.71 1.41
CA ARG A 75 11.09 -7.74 1.84
C ARG A 75 10.36 -9.08 1.96
N PRO A 76 10.87 -10.19 1.38
CA PRO A 76 10.37 -11.52 1.67
C PRO A 76 10.40 -11.81 3.17
N ALA A 77 9.46 -12.64 3.65
CA ALA A 77 9.44 -13.05 5.05
C ALA A 77 10.78 -13.70 5.45
N ARG A 78 11.25 -13.43 6.67
CA ARG A 78 12.52 -13.95 7.18
C ARG A 78 12.46 -15.48 7.29
N GLY A 79 13.04 -16.17 6.31
CA GLY A 79 13.49 -17.56 6.50
C GLY A 79 14.72 -17.58 7.41
N GLN A 80 14.90 -18.67 8.16
CA GLN A 80 16.09 -18.91 8.99
C GLN A 80 17.36 -18.70 8.14
N GLY A 81 18.03 -17.56 8.31
CA GLY A 81 19.33 -17.27 7.70
C GLY A 81 19.38 -16.22 6.59
N CYS A 82 18.27 -15.56 6.20
CA CYS A 82 18.33 -14.59 5.10
C CYS A 82 18.69 -13.16 5.59
N SER A 83 19.77 -12.61 5.02
CA SER A 83 20.26 -11.26 5.28
C SER A 83 19.18 -10.21 4.98
N SER A 84 19.09 -9.17 5.79
CA SER A 84 18.11 -8.07 5.69
C SER A 84 18.25 -7.19 4.43
N SER A 85 18.95 -7.66 3.40
CA SER A 85 19.25 -6.93 2.17
C SER A 85 18.31 -7.30 1.02
N HIS A 86 17.76 -8.51 0.99
CA HIS A 86 16.90 -8.94 -0.11
C HIS A 86 15.51 -8.27 -0.08
N PHE A 87 15.05 -7.91 -1.27
CA PHE A 87 13.75 -7.34 -1.56
C PHE A 87 13.23 -7.79 -2.94
N ARG A 88 11.92 -7.64 -3.14
CA ARG A 88 11.23 -7.81 -4.41
C ARG A 88 10.50 -6.53 -4.79
N VAL A 89 10.30 -6.31 -6.09
CA VAL A 89 9.51 -5.18 -6.60
C VAL A 89 8.52 -5.68 -7.65
N ALA A 90 7.23 -5.47 -7.42
CA ALA A 90 6.21 -5.64 -8.45
C ALA A 90 5.99 -4.32 -9.18
N LEU A 91 5.98 -4.34 -10.51
CA LEU A 91 5.63 -3.18 -11.32
C LEU A 91 4.30 -3.39 -12.00
N VAL A 92 3.50 -2.33 -12.06
CA VAL A 92 2.24 -2.31 -12.78
C VAL A 92 2.37 -1.31 -13.94
N ALA A 93 2.23 -1.84 -15.14
CA ALA A 93 2.26 -1.09 -16.37
C ALA A 93 0.92 -1.18 -17.10
N ARG A 94 0.69 -0.22 -18.00
CA ARG A 94 -0.51 -0.15 -18.83
C ARG A 94 -0.18 0.18 -20.26
N ASP A 95 -1.07 -0.18 -21.17
CA ASP A 95 -1.04 0.37 -22.51
C ASP A 95 -1.55 1.82 -22.55
N ARG A 96 -1.30 2.53 -23.66
CA ARG A 96 -1.73 3.92 -23.85
C ARG A 96 -3.25 4.10 -23.73
N SER A 97 -4.02 3.12 -24.20
CA SER A 97 -5.49 3.11 -24.19
C SER A 97 -6.11 2.72 -22.85
N CYS A 98 -5.30 2.35 -21.85
CA CYS A 98 -5.76 1.85 -20.55
C CYS A 98 -6.74 0.67 -20.69
N THR A 99 -6.47 -0.21 -21.65
CA THR A 99 -7.25 -1.42 -21.98
C THR A 99 -6.52 -2.71 -21.61
N ARG A 100 -5.23 -2.62 -21.27
CA ARG A 100 -4.42 -3.74 -20.82
C ARG A 100 -3.59 -3.31 -19.61
N VAL A 101 -3.65 -4.10 -18.55
CA VAL A 101 -2.77 -3.99 -17.39
C VAL A 101 -1.77 -5.14 -17.41
N SER A 102 -0.52 -4.84 -17.08
CA SER A 102 0.58 -5.79 -17.08
C SER A 102 1.36 -5.68 -15.78
N VAL A 103 1.75 -6.84 -15.22
CA VAL A 103 2.52 -6.93 -13.98
C VAL A 103 3.75 -7.81 -14.19
N CYS A 104 4.88 -7.39 -13.64
CA CYS A 104 6.10 -8.19 -13.55
C CYS A 104 6.77 -8.01 -12.18
N LEU A 105 7.52 -9.02 -11.76
CA LEU A 105 8.14 -9.09 -10.45
C LEU A 105 9.66 -9.15 -10.58
N TYR A 106 10.36 -8.23 -9.93
CA TYR A 106 11.81 -8.24 -9.77
C TYR A 106 12.21 -8.93 -8.48
N SER A 107 13.28 -9.72 -8.54
CA SER A 107 13.99 -10.21 -7.35
C SER A 107 15.39 -9.61 -7.26
N SER A 108 15.71 -8.95 -6.15
CA SER A 108 17.06 -8.42 -5.89
C SER A 108 18.12 -9.50 -5.65
N GLU A 109 17.69 -10.73 -5.36
CA GLU A 109 18.56 -11.90 -5.18
C GLU A 109 19.15 -12.36 -6.51
N THR A 110 18.31 -12.50 -7.52
CA THR A 110 18.72 -12.95 -8.86
C THR A 110 19.06 -11.79 -9.78
N GLY A 111 18.57 -10.59 -9.48
CA GLY A 111 18.67 -9.42 -10.35
C GLY A 111 17.79 -9.49 -11.60
N ILE A 112 16.80 -10.39 -11.63
CA ILE A 112 16.01 -10.71 -12.83
C ILE A 112 14.53 -10.36 -12.60
N TRP A 113 13.87 -9.93 -13.68
CA TRP A 113 12.42 -9.75 -13.76
C TRP A 113 11.73 -11.04 -14.21
N SER A 114 10.58 -11.34 -13.62
CA SER A 114 9.71 -12.42 -14.05
C SER A 114 9.10 -12.15 -15.41
N ASN A 115 8.56 -13.20 -16.03
CA ASN A 115 7.67 -13.05 -17.18
C ASN A 115 6.52 -12.09 -16.85
N ILE A 116 6.14 -11.29 -17.84
CA ILE A 116 5.05 -10.33 -17.72
C ILE A 116 3.72 -11.07 -17.78
N LYS A 117 2.85 -10.78 -16.83
CA LYS A 117 1.46 -11.23 -16.81
C LYS A 117 0.57 -10.07 -17.18
N SER A 118 -0.42 -10.31 -18.04
CA SER A 118 -1.29 -9.26 -18.53
C SER A 118 -2.74 -9.67 -18.46
N LEU A 119 -3.61 -8.68 -18.26
CA LEU A 119 -5.05 -8.83 -18.26
C LEU A 119 -5.67 -7.72 -19.11
N GLN A 120 -6.69 -8.07 -19.90
CA GLN A 120 -7.44 -7.12 -20.72
C GLN A 120 -8.57 -6.54 -19.88
N LEU A 121 -8.51 -5.25 -19.61
CA LEU A 121 -9.42 -4.52 -18.76
C LEU A 121 -9.35 -3.05 -19.10
N LYS A 122 -10.51 -2.40 -19.26
CA LYS A 122 -10.57 -0.94 -19.45
C LYS A 122 -10.69 -0.24 -18.11
N PHE A 123 -9.69 0.54 -17.72
CA PHE A 123 -9.60 1.16 -16.38
C PHE A 123 -9.09 2.61 -16.43
N LEU A 124 -9.22 3.31 -15.30
CA LEU A 124 -8.58 4.59 -15.07
C LEU A 124 -7.26 4.38 -14.30
N PRO A 125 -6.11 4.87 -14.80
CA PRO A 125 -4.82 4.66 -14.16
C PRO A 125 -4.63 5.63 -13.00
N LEU A 126 -5.35 5.40 -11.90
CA LEU A 126 -5.16 6.12 -10.66
C LEU A 126 -4.07 5.44 -9.83
N GLU A 127 -3.09 6.24 -9.41
CA GLU A 127 -2.05 5.79 -8.49
C GLU A 127 -2.62 5.64 -7.09
N ARG A 128 -2.24 4.55 -6.41
CA ARG A 128 -2.52 4.28 -5.00
C ARG A 128 -1.61 3.18 -4.50
N ALA A 129 -1.20 3.30 -3.25
CA ALA A 129 -0.46 2.26 -2.56
C ALA A 129 -1.18 0.91 -2.68
N SER A 130 -0.41 -0.14 -2.92
CA SER A 130 -0.93 -1.50 -2.80
C SER A 130 -1.22 -1.87 -1.35
N THR A 131 -1.90 -2.98 -1.17
CA THR A 131 -1.99 -3.68 0.11
C THR A 131 -1.52 -5.11 -0.05
N LEU A 132 -0.65 -5.57 0.84
CA LEU A 132 -0.23 -6.97 0.90
C LEU A 132 -1.29 -7.78 1.66
N ILE A 133 -1.87 -8.78 0.98
CA ILE A 133 -2.87 -9.69 1.54
C ILE A 133 -2.33 -11.12 1.41
N GLY A 134 -1.91 -11.72 2.52
CA GLY A 134 -1.21 -13.00 2.50
C GLY A 134 0.05 -12.92 1.64
N ASN A 135 0.06 -13.64 0.52
CA ASN A 135 1.16 -13.64 -0.46
C ASN A 135 0.83 -12.87 -1.76
N SER A 136 -0.24 -12.08 -1.77
CA SER A 136 -0.69 -11.35 -2.94
C SER A 136 -0.60 -9.86 -2.73
N ILE A 137 -0.14 -9.14 -3.76
CA ILE A 137 -0.19 -7.68 -3.78
C ILE A 137 -1.48 -7.26 -4.48
N CYS A 138 -2.25 -6.41 -3.81
CA CYS A 138 -3.56 -5.99 -4.26
C CYS A 138 -3.58 -4.49 -4.58
N TRP A 139 -4.07 -4.10 -5.76
CA TRP A 139 -4.27 -2.70 -6.16
C TRP A 139 -5.74 -2.44 -6.49
N LEU A 140 -6.27 -1.29 -6.07
CA LEU A 140 -7.62 -0.87 -6.45
C LEU A 140 -7.59 -0.12 -7.78
N LEU A 141 -8.31 -0.63 -8.77
CA LEU A 141 -8.43 -0.03 -10.09
C LEU A 141 -9.88 0.42 -10.34
N PRO A 142 -10.10 1.70 -10.69
CA PRO A 142 -11.41 2.14 -11.14
C PRO A 142 -11.72 1.62 -12.53
N VAL A 143 -12.83 0.88 -12.63
CA VAL A 143 -13.37 0.32 -13.86
C VAL A 143 -14.86 0.69 -13.90
N HIS A 144 -15.41 0.91 -15.09
CA HIS A 144 -16.85 1.14 -15.24
C HIS A 144 -17.52 -0.19 -15.59
N PRO A 145 -18.60 -0.62 -14.90
CA PRO A 145 -19.41 0.14 -13.93
C PRO A 145 -19.04 -0.06 -12.45
N GLN A 146 -18.00 -0.83 -12.13
CA GLN A 146 -17.60 -1.15 -10.75
C GLN A 146 -16.08 -1.17 -10.60
N ASN A 147 -15.58 -0.72 -9.46
CA ASN A 147 -14.15 -0.81 -9.15
C ASN A 147 -13.73 -2.29 -9.02
N VAL A 148 -12.48 -2.59 -9.32
CA VAL A 148 -11.92 -3.95 -9.19
C VAL A 148 -10.66 -3.94 -8.34
N ILE A 149 -10.37 -5.07 -7.70
CA ILE A 149 -9.10 -5.36 -7.08
C ILE A 149 -8.27 -6.17 -8.09
N LEU A 150 -7.12 -5.64 -8.47
CA LEU A 150 -6.10 -6.38 -9.20
C LEU A 150 -5.23 -7.12 -8.17
N GLU A 151 -5.14 -8.44 -8.28
CA GLU A 151 -4.40 -9.29 -7.35
C GLU A 151 -3.26 -10.00 -8.07
N PHE A 152 -2.05 -9.83 -7.56
CA PHE A 152 -0.86 -10.51 -8.09
C PHE A 152 -0.24 -11.41 -7.03
N ASP A 153 -0.33 -12.73 -7.25
CA ASP A 153 0.27 -13.75 -6.39
C ASP A 153 1.79 -13.81 -6.63
N LEU A 154 2.56 -13.59 -5.56
CA LEU A 154 4.01 -13.46 -5.63
C LEU A 154 4.76 -14.77 -5.84
N ASP A 155 4.15 -15.93 -5.56
CA ASP A 155 4.80 -17.23 -5.71
C ASP A 155 4.38 -17.91 -7.01
N LYS A 156 3.08 -17.84 -7.33
CA LYS A 156 2.54 -18.42 -8.57
C LYS A 156 2.76 -17.51 -9.77
N HIS A 157 3.09 -16.24 -9.54
CA HIS A 157 3.16 -15.21 -10.56
C HIS A 157 1.87 -15.17 -11.39
N THR A 158 0.72 -15.23 -10.72
CA THR A 158 -0.60 -15.18 -11.37
C THR A 158 -1.25 -13.83 -11.13
N LEU A 159 -1.89 -13.31 -12.18
CA LEU A 159 -2.63 -12.05 -12.14
C LEU A 159 -4.12 -12.35 -12.25
N ALA A 160 -4.89 -11.92 -11.27
CA ALA A 160 -6.34 -12.08 -11.21
C ALA A 160 -7.01 -10.73 -10.95
N MET A 161 -8.31 -10.67 -11.21
CA MET A 161 -9.14 -9.51 -10.86
C MET A 161 -10.38 -9.96 -10.11
N THR A 162 -10.77 -9.16 -9.12
CA THR A 162 -11.97 -9.38 -8.30
C THR A 162 -12.83 -8.11 -8.32
N GLU A 163 -14.08 -8.22 -8.73
CA GLU A 163 -15.03 -7.10 -8.77
C GLU A 163 -15.52 -6.74 -7.36
N LEU A 164 -15.66 -5.44 -7.05
CA LEU A 164 -16.27 -4.99 -5.80
C LEU A 164 -17.80 -5.02 -5.89
N PRO A 165 -18.52 -5.24 -4.77
CA PRO A 165 -19.98 -5.42 -4.77
C PRO A 165 -20.79 -4.13 -4.99
N ALA A 166 -20.16 -2.96 -5.05
CA ALA A 166 -20.82 -1.66 -5.15
C ALA A 166 -20.58 -1.00 -6.52
N PRO A 167 -21.49 -0.13 -7.01
CA PRO A 167 -21.24 0.75 -8.16
C PRO A 167 -19.96 1.59 -7.98
N VAL A 168 -19.51 2.29 -9.03
CA VAL A 168 -18.35 3.19 -8.94
C VAL A 168 -18.55 4.26 -7.85
N GLU A 169 -18.06 3.98 -6.65
CA GLU A 169 -17.92 4.96 -5.59
C GLU A 169 -16.66 5.79 -5.81
N PRO A 170 -16.61 7.04 -5.30
CA PRO A 170 -15.43 7.86 -5.42
C PRO A 170 -14.22 7.11 -4.87
N TYR A 171 -13.16 7.03 -5.67
CA TYR A 171 -11.92 6.31 -5.35
C TYR A 171 -11.44 6.56 -3.90
N LYS A 172 -11.57 7.82 -3.42
CA LYS A 172 -11.21 8.29 -2.08
C LYS A 172 -12.03 7.68 -0.91
N LYS A 173 -13.06 6.89 -1.19
CA LYS A 173 -13.95 6.26 -0.19
C LYS A 173 -13.69 4.77 0.00
N LEU A 174 -12.82 4.18 -0.83
CA LEU A 174 -12.49 2.77 -0.77
C LEU A 174 -11.01 2.59 -0.47
N TRP A 175 -10.66 1.57 0.30
CA TRP A 175 -9.28 1.12 0.46
C TRP A 175 -9.25 -0.40 0.67
N ILE A 176 -8.22 -1.07 0.16
CA ILE A 176 -8.04 -2.52 0.35
C ILE A 176 -7.44 -2.71 1.72
N VAL A 177 -8.01 -3.60 2.53
CA VAL A 177 -7.51 -3.89 3.89
C VAL A 177 -7.57 -5.39 4.13
N PRO A 178 -6.64 -5.98 4.89
CA PRO A 178 -6.77 -7.37 5.30
C PRO A 178 -8.04 -7.55 6.14
N ALA A 179 -8.78 -8.60 5.83
CA ALA A 179 -9.84 -9.07 6.71
C ALA A 179 -9.23 -9.64 8.01
N GLU A 180 -10.05 -9.80 9.05
CA GLU A 180 -9.59 -10.29 10.36
C GLU A 180 -9.01 -11.71 10.30
N ASP A 181 -9.41 -12.50 9.30
CA ASP A 181 -8.86 -13.83 9.00
C ASP A 181 -7.61 -13.79 8.09
N GLY A 182 -7.09 -12.59 7.80
CA GLY A 182 -5.96 -12.37 6.88
C GLY A 182 -6.33 -12.47 5.40
N GLY A 183 -7.61 -12.70 5.08
CA GLY A 183 -8.11 -12.77 3.72
C GLY A 183 -8.29 -11.41 3.06
N LEU A 184 -8.76 -11.44 1.81
CA LEU A 184 -9.03 -10.24 1.03
C LEU A 184 -10.21 -9.47 1.61
N GLY A 185 -9.99 -8.19 1.89
CA GLY A 185 -11.00 -7.28 2.40
C GLY A 185 -10.90 -5.90 1.79
N PHE A 186 -11.93 -5.09 2.01
CA PHE A 186 -11.89 -3.66 1.74
C PHE A 186 -12.74 -2.90 2.74
N ILE A 187 -12.39 -1.64 2.94
CA ILE A 187 -13.16 -0.70 3.74
C ILE A 187 -13.84 0.30 2.80
N HIS A 188 -15.13 0.55 3.04
CA HIS A 188 -15.92 1.55 2.36
C HIS A 188 -16.40 2.62 3.33
N LEU A 189 -16.00 3.86 3.09
CA LEU A 189 -16.30 5.01 3.92
C LEU A 189 -17.46 5.83 3.33
N SER A 190 -18.56 5.93 4.06
CA SER A 190 -19.70 6.78 3.74
C SER A 190 -19.94 7.78 4.86
N GLN A 191 -19.75 9.07 4.58
CA GLN A 191 -19.78 10.13 5.60
C GLN A 191 -18.82 9.81 6.76
N PHE A 192 -19.37 9.51 7.95
CA PHE A 192 -18.66 9.12 9.17
C PHE A 192 -18.85 7.63 9.51
N HIS A 193 -19.40 6.83 8.61
CA HIS A 193 -19.58 5.39 8.80
C HIS A 193 -18.66 4.64 7.84
N ALA A 194 -17.90 3.67 8.34
CA ALA A 194 -17.16 2.75 7.50
C ALA A 194 -17.69 1.33 7.59
N LYS A 195 -17.77 0.64 6.46
CA LYS A 195 -18.16 -0.76 6.35
C LYS A 195 -16.94 -1.56 5.90
N LEU A 196 -16.54 -2.53 6.70
CA LEU A 196 -15.50 -3.50 6.34
C LEU A 196 -16.16 -4.72 5.72
N TRP A 197 -15.70 -5.05 4.53
CA TRP A 197 -16.14 -6.20 3.76
C TRP A 197 -15.02 -7.21 3.70
N LYS A 198 -15.38 -8.49 3.70
CA LYS A 198 -14.43 -9.59 3.48
C LYS A 198 -14.91 -10.52 2.39
N ARG A 199 -13.95 -11.12 1.70
CA ARG A 199 -14.18 -12.14 0.68
C ARG A 199 -14.16 -13.50 1.35
N LYS A 200 -15.21 -14.30 1.16
CA LYS A 200 -15.25 -15.69 1.66
C LYS A 200 -16.13 -16.56 0.75
N PRO A 201 -15.96 -17.88 0.74
CA PRO A 201 -16.86 -18.77 0.03
C PRO A 201 -18.27 -18.75 0.64
N ASP A 202 -19.28 -18.81 -0.22
CA ASP A 202 -20.67 -19.07 0.15
C ASP A 202 -20.91 -20.57 0.42
N SER A 203 -22.16 -20.95 0.67
CA SER A 203 -22.53 -22.36 0.90
C SER A 203 -22.25 -23.27 -0.29
N ASN A 204 -22.08 -22.71 -1.49
CA ASN A 204 -21.78 -23.43 -2.73
C ASN A 204 -20.29 -23.38 -3.07
N GLY A 205 -19.46 -22.76 -2.23
CA GLY A 205 -18.03 -22.59 -2.46
C GLY A 205 -17.66 -21.45 -3.42
N LEU A 206 -18.61 -20.62 -3.83
CA LEU A 206 -18.35 -19.44 -4.64
C LEU A 206 -17.91 -18.29 -3.74
N ASP A 207 -16.80 -17.64 -4.07
CA ASP A 207 -16.37 -16.47 -3.33
C ASP A 207 -17.43 -15.36 -3.44
N VAL A 208 -17.87 -14.84 -2.30
CA VAL A 208 -18.83 -13.74 -2.15
C VAL A 208 -18.29 -12.67 -1.22
N TRP A 209 -18.69 -11.42 -1.46
CA TRP A 209 -18.41 -10.32 -0.54
C TRP A 209 -19.45 -10.30 0.55
N VAL A 210 -19.01 -10.31 1.81
CA VAL A 210 -19.90 -10.18 2.96
C VAL A 210 -19.48 -9.01 3.83
N LEU A 211 -20.47 -8.30 4.37
CA LEU A 211 -20.23 -7.28 5.37
C LEU A 211 -19.71 -7.97 6.64
N ASN A 212 -18.49 -7.64 7.05
CA ASN A 212 -17.88 -8.20 8.25
C ASN A 212 -18.26 -7.35 9.47
N ARG A 213 -18.05 -6.03 9.38
CA ARG A 213 -18.20 -5.11 10.51
C ARG A 213 -18.47 -3.68 10.03
N ALA A 214 -19.12 -2.88 10.88
CA ALA A 214 -19.22 -1.43 10.74
C ALA A 214 -18.39 -0.72 11.81
N ILE A 215 -17.80 0.41 11.45
CA ILE A 215 -17.01 1.28 12.33
C ILE A 215 -17.53 2.70 12.20
N GLU A 216 -17.67 3.37 13.33
CA GLU A 216 -18.11 4.76 13.44
C GLU A 216 -16.89 5.68 13.55
N PHE A 217 -16.88 6.73 12.73
CA PHE A 217 -15.87 7.81 12.69
C PHE A 217 -16.47 9.11 13.25
N GLU A 218 -17.54 8.99 14.05
CA GLU A 218 -18.31 10.10 14.63
C GLU A 218 -17.43 11.08 15.43
N GLU A 219 -16.41 10.57 16.10
CA GLU A 219 -15.46 11.38 16.88
C GLU A 219 -14.62 12.31 16.00
N LEU A 220 -14.50 12.03 14.69
CA LEU A 220 -13.86 12.92 13.71
C LEU A 220 -14.80 14.00 13.18
N ARG A 221 -16.10 13.96 13.47
CA ARG A 221 -17.07 14.95 12.98
C ARG A 221 -16.69 16.41 13.32
N PRO A 222 -16.20 16.75 14.52
CA PRO A 222 -15.79 18.12 14.84
C PRO A 222 -14.62 18.63 13.98
N THR A 223 -13.92 17.72 13.30
CA THR A 223 -12.76 18.04 12.46
C THR A 223 -13.12 18.33 11.00
N CYS A 224 -14.39 18.15 10.63
CA CYS A 224 -14.92 18.40 9.29
C CYS A 224 -15.81 19.64 9.33
N ILE A 225 -15.39 20.70 8.65
CA ILE A 225 -16.06 22.00 8.61
C ILE A 225 -16.90 22.14 7.31
N GLY A 226 -16.65 21.30 6.31
CA GLY A 226 -17.47 21.27 5.10
C GLY A 226 -17.14 20.17 4.09
N HIS A 227 -16.02 19.46 4.25
CA HIS A 227 -15.65 18.40 3.30
C HIS A 227 -15.84 16.98 3.86
N PRO A 228 -16.24 16.03 2.99
CA PRO A 228 -16.39 14.64 3.40
C PRO A 228 -15.02 14.00 3.66
N LEU A 229 -14.96 13.10 4.64
CA LEU A 229 -13.76 12.31 4.96
C LEU A 229 -13.20 11.60 3.71
N ALA A 230 -11.88 11.47 3.60
CA ALA A 230 -11.26 10.71 2.52
C ALA A 230 -10.20 9.74 3.06
N LEU A 231 -10.20 8.51 2.54
CA LEU A 231 -9.14 7.54 2.79
C LEU A 231 -7.93 7.92 1.94
N VAL A 232 -6.79 8.07 2.60
CA VAL A 232 -5.54 8.56 1.98
C VAL A 232 -4.35 7.64 2.18
N GLY A 233 -4.46 6.62 3.04
CA GLY A 233 -3.39 5.67 3.30
C GLY A 233 -3.87 4.49 4.12
N PHE A 234 -3.05 3.44 4.19
CA PHE A 234 -3.21 2.33 5.12
C PHE A 234 -1.85 1.95 5.68
N ALA A 235 -1.77 1.86 7.00
CA ALA A 235 -0.60 1.38 7.74
C ALA A 235 -0.80 -0.11 7.99
N GLU A 236 -0.13 -0.94 7.19
CA GLU A 236 -0.31 -2.40 7.17
C GLU A 236 0.07 -3.04 8.51
N ALA A 237 1.17 -2.60 9.15
CA ALA A 237 1.64 -3.19 10.40
C ALA A 237 0.78 -2.77 11.59
N SER A 238 0.33 -1.50 11.61
CA SER A 238 -0.56 -0.98 12.65
C SER A 238 -2.04 -1.33 12.44
N ASN A 239 -2.39 -1.97 11.32
CA ASN A 239 -3.75 -2.24 10.87
C ASN A 239 -4.68 -1.02 11.02
N ALA A 240 -4.24 0.12 10.48
CA ALA A 240 -4.88 1.41 10.65
C ALA A 240 -5.04 2.15 9.31
N VAL A 241 -6.20 2.75 9.10
CA VAL A 241 -6.45 3.61 7.94
C VAL A 241 -6.07 5.04 8.24
N LEU A 242 -5.54 5.75 7.24
CA LEU A 242 -5.31 7.18 7.31
C LEU A 242 -6.49 7.90 6.66
N VAL A 243 -7.10 8.81 7.42
CA VAL A 243 -8.27 9.58 7.03
C VAL A 243 -7.92 11.06 6.99
N GLN A 244 -8.15 11.68 5.84
CA GLN A 244 -8.06 13.12 5.65
C GLN A 244 -9.36 13.80 6.05
N THR A 245 -9.23 14.87 6.83
CA THR A 245 -10.30 15.81 7.20
C THR A 245 -9.85 17.24 6.97
N ASP A 246 -10.74 18.22 7.19
CA ASP A 246 -10.42 19.65 7.03
C ASP A 246 -9.35 20.12 8.01
N SER A 247 -9.27 19.48 9.17
CA SER A 247 -8.30 19.84 10.21
C SER A 247 -6.95 19.14 10.08
N GLY A 248 -6.83 18.13 9.21
CA GLY A 248 -5.62 17.32 9.12
C GLY A 248 -5.83 15.84 8.77
N VAL A 249 -4.77 15.06 8.95
CA VAL A 249 -4.77 13.61 8.72
C VAL A 249 -4.80 12.87 10.05
N PHE A 250 -5.67 11.88 10.15
CA PHE A 250 -5.88 11.06 11.32
C PHE A 250 -5.59 9.59 11.00
N MET A 251 -4.88 8.93 11.90
CA MET A 251 -4.77 7.47 11.89
C MET A 251 -5.91 6.91 12.72
N VAL A 252 -6.68 5.98 12.13
CA VAL A 252 -7.80 5.30 12.79
C VAL A 252 -7.50 3.81 12.79
N TYR A 253 -7.34 3.23 13.98
CA TYR A 253 -7.03 1.82 14.15
C TYR A 253 -8.28 0.99 13.86
N LEU A 254 -8.18 -0.08 13.09
CA LEU A 254 -9.36 -0.88 12.73
C LEU A 254 -9.77 -1.88 13.83
N GLN A 255 -8.83 -2.24 14.71
CA GLN A 255 -9.06 -3.19 15.81
C GLN A 255 -9.45 -2.52 17.13
N SER A 256 -9.17 -1.23 17.30
CA SER A 256 -9.56 -0.44 18.47
C SER A 256 -10.43 0.74 18.05
N THR A 257 -11.15 1.37 18.97
CA THR A 257 -11.90 2.61 18.67
C THR A 257 -11.02 3.86 18.73
N GLY A 258 -9.70 3.69 18.85
CA GLY A 258 -8.78 4.81 19.00
C GLY A 258 -8.48 5.51 17.67
N PHE A 259 -8.26 6.82 17.73
CA PHE A 259 -7.70 7.60 16.63
C PHE A 259 -6.58 8.51 17.13
N LYS A 260 -5.68 8.87 16.22
CA LYS A 260 -4.56 9.76 16.49
C LYS A 260 -4.39 10.78 15.37
N LYS A 261 -4.32 12.05 15.71
CA LYS A 261 -3.99 13.11 14.74
C LYS A 261 -2.51 13.05 14.38
N LEU A 262 -2.21 13.01 13.09
CA LEU A 262 -0.85 12.85 12.56
C LEU A 262 -0.26 14.18 12.11
N SER A 263 -1.04 14.96 11.36
CA SER A 263 -0.65 16.24 10.76
C SER A 263 -1.82 17.23 10.75
N ASN A 264 -1.52 18.51 10.57
CA ASN A 264 -2.50 19.57 10.30
C ASN A 264 -2.65 19.85 8.80
N LEU A 265 -2.09 18.99 7.93
CA LEU A 265 -2.15 19.16 6.48
C LEU A 265 -3.59 18.91 6.02
N SER A 266 -4.24 19.93 5.47
CA SER A 266 -5.61 19.85 4.94
C SER A 266 -5.65 19.60 3.43
N VAL A 267 -4.49 19.55 2.76
CA VAL A 267 -4.38 19.26 1.33
C VAL A 267 -4.42 17.74 1.11
N PHE A 268 -5.37 17.29 0.29
CA PHE A 268 -5.47 15.89 -0.08
C PHE A 268 -4.18 15.41 -0.75
N CYS A 269 -3.50 14.44 -0.13
CA CYS A 269 -2.38 13.72 -0.70
C CYS A 269 -2.47 12.25 -0.28
N LEU A 270 -1.93 11.35 -1.10
CA LEU A 270 -1.77 9.96 -0.68
C LEU A 270 -0.61 9.87 0.30
N HIS A 271 -0.81 9.08 1.35
CA HIS A 271 0.19 8.81 2.37
C HIS A 271 0.67 7.36 2.22
N TYR A 272 1.98 7.20 2.38
CA TYR A 272 2.67 5.91 2.34
C TYR A 272 3.35 5.72 3.71
N PRO A 273 2.62 5.21 4.72
CA PRO A 273 3.15 5.08 6.07
C PRO A 273 4.46 4.31 6.07
N PHE A 274 5.51 4.89 6.68
CA PHE A 274 6.77 4.18 6.87
C PHE A 274 6.74 3.49 8.23
N GLU A 275 6.65 2.16 8.19
CA GLU A 275 6.67 1.31 9.37
C GLU A 275 7.96 0.47 9.36
N TYR A 276 8.72 0.54 10.45
CA TYR A 276 9.97 -0.20 10.61
C TYR A 276 10.07 -0.80 12.01
N PHE A 277 10.47 -2.07 12.06
CA PHE A 277 10.72 -2.79 13.29
C PHE A 277 12.22 -2.83 13.55
N TYR A 278 12.65 -2.29 14.70
CA TYR A 278 14.01 -2.54 15.16
C TYR A 278 14.01 -3.93 15.81
N PRO A 279 14.90 -4.85 15.38
CA PRO A 279 15.15 -6.01 16.21
C PRO A 279 15.68 -5.48 17.54
N ALA A 280 15.00 -5.83 18.64
CA ALA A 280 15.47 -5.50 19.97
C ALA A 280 16.94 -5.94 20.05
N GLY A 281 17.83 -4.97 20.33
CA GLY A 281 19.24 -5.29 20.54
C GLY A 281 19.31 -6.39 21.59
N THR A 282 20.14 -7.40 21.37
CA THR A 282 20.42 -8.45 22.35
C THR A 282 21.16 -7.84 23.54
N GLY A 283 20.44 -7.04 24.33
CA GLY A 283 20.79 -6.66 25.67
C GLY A 283 20.62 -7.90 26.52
N THR A 284 21.74 -8.47 26.94
CA THR A 284 21.77 -9.45 28.03
C THR A 284 21.22 -8.76 29.27
N GLY A 285 20.01 -9.12 29.69
CA GLY A 285 19.39 -8.65 30.93
C GLY A 285 17.87 -8.59 30.87
N ASP A 286 17.24 -9.71 31.24
CA ASP A 286 15.87 -9.87 31.74
C ASP A 286 14.67 -9.24 31.01
N GLY A 287 13.98 -10.11 30.26
CA GLY A 287 12.54 -10.35 30.48
C GLY A 287 11.54 -9.27 30.06
N HIS A 288 11.31 -9.13 28.75
CA HIS A 288 10.00 -9.03 28.07
C HIS A 288 10.23 -8.53 26.64
N GLY A 289 10.47 -9.46 25.70
CA GLY A 289 10.64 -9.16 24.28
C GLY A 289 9.29 -8.91 23.61
N GLY A 290 8.90 -7.65 23.49
CA GLY A 290 7.92 -7.19 22.52
C GLY A 290 8.63 -6.51 21.35
N ASP A 291 8.25 -6.85 20.12
CA ASP A 291 8.69 -6.12 18.93
C ASP A 291 8.05 -4.72 18.93
N GLU A 292 8.85 -3.66 19.00
CA GLU A 292 8.36 -2.26 18.93
C GLU A 292 8.26 -1.81 17.46
N VAL A 293 7.07 -1.32 17.07
CA VAL A 293 6.81 -0.76 15.75
C VAL A 293 7.09 0.74 15.78
N LEU A 294 8.06 1.21 15.00
CA LEU A 294 8.29 2.64 14.83
C LEU A 294 7.58 3.14 13.57
N ASN A 295 6.69 4.09 13.75
CA ASN A 295 5.95 4.74 12.67
C ASN A 295 6.58 6.11 12.37
N ASN A 296 6.88 6.40 11.12
CA ASN A 296 7.17 7.76 10.66
C ASN A 296 6.36 8.07 9.41
N ILE A 297 5.89 9.32 9.30
CA ILE A 297 5.02 9.81 8.23
C ILE A 297 5.64 11.08 7.68
#